data_AF-A0A920RXT1-F1
#
_entry.id   AF-A0A920RXT1-F1
#
_cell.length_a   1.000
_cell.length_b   1.000
_cell.length_c   1.000
_cell.angle_alpha   90.00
_cell.angle_beta   90.00
_cell.angle_gamma   90.00
#
_symmetry.space_group_name_H-M   'P 1'
#
loop_
_entity.id
_entity.type
_entity.pdbx_description
1 polymer ?
#
loop_
_entity_poly.entity_id
_entity_poly.type
_entity_poly.pdbx_seq_one_letter_code
_entity_poly.pdbx_strand_id
1 'polypeptide(L)'
;MNRSIKIGSNISLIFENLITDDSSISDENHLKATLAIKFSDKEAEKQKLDQLSGVENQVWLQVGENDRVFSALQENLEQSQYSLYFNLTNLMLKDLQSGITLFAGVEHPYYNVRTQEIPRTVSDSLTQDLSK
;
A
#
# COMPACT_ATOMS: atom_id res chain seq x y z
N MET A 1 -2.74 -11.92 -11.55
CA MET A 1 -3.25 -10.55 -11.85
C MET A 1 -2.16 -9.56 -11.45
N ASN A 2 -1.86 -8.53 -12.24
CA ASN A 2 -0.85 -7.53 -11.87
C ASN A 2 -1.47 -6.56 -10.85
N ARG A 3 -1.12 -6.70 -9.57
CA ARG A 3 -1.58 -5.83 -8.47
C ARG A 3 -0.52 -4.81 -8.04
N SER A 4 0.37 -4.45 -8.95
CA SER A 4 1.38 -3.43 -8.70
C SER A 4 0.89 -2.05 -9.13
N ILE A 5 1.11 -1.05 -8.27
CA ILE A 5 0.88 0.36 -8.56
C ILE A 5 2.18 1.15 -8.33
N LYS A 6 2.33 2.27 -9.02
CA LYS A 6 3.44 3.21 -8.80
C LYS A 6 2.94 4.48 -8.12
N ILE A 7 3.66 4.91 -7.09
CA ILE A 7 3.46 6.18 -6.41
C ILE A 7 4.62 7.09 -6.82
N GLY A 8 4.39 7.94 -7.82
CA GLY A 8 5.45 8.76 -8.40
C GLY A 8 6.53 7.96 -9.11
N SER A 9 7.77 8.41 -9.01
CA SER A 9 8.90 7.87 -9.77
C SER A 9 9.63 6.71 -9.09
N ASN A 10 9.71 6.74 -7.75
CA ASN A 10 10.63 5.89 -6.99
C ASN A 10 9.95 4.88 -6.08
N ILE A 11 8.64 5.03 -5.84
CA ILE A 11 7.89 4.17 -4.93
C ILE A 11 6.88 3.34 -5.70
N SER A 12 6.78 2.07 -5.35
CA SER A 12 5.73 1.17 -5.84
C SER A 12 5.16 0.35 -4.70
N LEU A 13 3.87 0.05 -4.78
CA LEU A 13 3.20 -0.92 -3.93
C LEU A 13 2.83 -2.14 -4.77
N ILE A 14 3.02 -3.32 -4.20
CA ILE A 14 2.60 -4.59 -4.78
C ILE A 14 1.66 -5.23 -3.76
N PHE A 15 0.36 -5.26 -4.05
CA PHE A 15 -0.59 -5.89 -3.15
C PHE A 15 -0.48 -7.40 -3.20
N GLU A 16 -0.44 -8.02 -2.03
CA GLU A 16 -0.30 -9.45 -1.87
C GLU A 16 -1.68 -10.09 -1.63
N ASN A 17 -1.81 -11.36 -1.99
CA ASN A 17 -2.98 -12.12 -1.57
C ASN A 17 -2.77 -12.56 -0.12
N LEU A 18 -3.77 -12.38 0.74
CA LEU A 18 -3.79 -12.94 2.07
C LEU A 18 -4.07 -14.44 1.94
N ILE A 19 -3.03 -15.22 1.68
CA ILE A 19 -3.10 -16.67 1.82
C ILE A 19 -2.90 -16.94 3.31
N THR A 20 -4.00 -16.97 4.06
CA THR A 20 -4.05 -17.31 5.48
C THR A 20 -3.71 -18.78 5.68
N ASP A 21 -2.43 -19.11 5.78
CA ASP A 21 -1.96 -20.33 6.46
C ASP A 21 -1.61 -20.04 7.94
N ASP A 22 -1.66 -18.78 8.37
CA ASP A 22 -1.52 -18.40 9.77
C ASP A 22 -2.90 -18.14 10.39
N SER A 23 -3.39 -19.15 11.12
CA SER A 23 -4.68 -19.19 11.82
C SER A 23 -4.77 -18.26 13.04
N SER A 24 -3.85 -17.30 13.18
CA SER A 24 -3.78 -16.37 14.33
C SER A 24 -4.23 -14.94 14.03
N ILE A 25 -4.47 -14.57 12.77
CA ILE A 25 -4.94 -13.23 12.39
C ILE A 25 -6.44 -13.28 12.06
N SER A 26 -7.26 -13.06 13.08
CA SER A 26 -8.73 -12.97 12.99
C SER A 26 -9.24 -11.62 12.45
N ASP A 27 -8.37 -10.74 11.96
CA ASP A 27 -8.77 -9.41 11.46
C ASP A 27 -9.08 -9.48 9.96
N GLU A 28 -10.35 -9.71 9.62
CA GLU A 28 -10.89 -9.93 8.27
C GLU A 28 -10.78 -8.71 7.32
N ASN A 29 -10.20 -7.59 7.78
CA ASN A 29 -10.32 -6.28 7.14
C ASN A 29 -8.99 -5.57 6.81
N HIS A 30 -7.87 -6.29 6.80
CA HIS A 30 -6.57 -5.71 6.47
C HIS A 30 -6.16 -6.00 5.03
N LEU A 31 -5.44 -5.08 4.39
CA LEU A 31 -4.75 -5.31 3.12
C LEU A 31 -3.25 -5.41 3.38
N LYS A 32 -2.59 -6.39 2.77
CA LYS A 32 -1.13 -6.50 2.78
C LYS A 32 -0.54 -6.03 1.45
N ALA A 33 0.53 -5.23 1.52
CA ALA A 33 1.28 -4.82 0.34
C ALA A 33 2.77 -4.77 0.61
N THR A 34 3.58 -5.16 -0.37
CA THR A 34 5.01 -4.92 -0.36
C THR A 34 5.30 -3.54 -0.95
N LEU A 35 5.87 -2.66 -0.12
CA LEU A 35 6.48 -1.40 -0.52
C LEU A 35 7.88 -1.65 -1.07
N ALA A 36 8.14 -1.13 -2.27
CA ALA A 36 9.49 -1.13 -2.84
C ALA A 36 9.89 0.29 -3.23
N ILE A 37 11.05 0.73 -2.74
CA ILE A 37 11.66 2.01 -3.06
C ILE A 37 12.85 1.74 -3.98
N LYS A 38 12.86 2.35 -5.17
CA LYS A 38 13.90 2.16 -6.18
C LYS A 38 14.31 3.50 -6.77
N PHE A 39 15.62 3.74 -6.83
CA PHE A 39 16.17 4.93 -7.45
C PHE A 39 16.87 4.57 -8.77
N SER A 40 16.74 5.43 -9.78
CA SER A 40 17.43 5.23 -11.06
C SER A 40 18.95 5.42 -10.95
N ASP A 41 19.39 6.20 -9.98
CA ASP A 41 20.80 6.49 -9.71
C ASP A 41 21.28 5.67 -8.51
N LYS A 42 22.12 4.68 -8.78
CA LYS A 42 22.68 3.77 -7.77
C LYS A 42 23.72 4.42 -6.87
N GLU A 43 24.42 5.45 -7.35
CA GLU A 43 25.46 6.11 -6.55
C GLU A 43 24.83 6.99 -5.46
N ALA A 44 23.68 7.61 -5.76
CA ALA A 44 22.90 8.40 -4.81
C ALA A 44 21.86 7.60 -4.00
N GLU A 45 21.67 6.31 -4.29
CA GLU A 45 20.61 5.48 -3.71
C GLU A 45 20.68 5.44 -2.17
N LYS A 46 21.86 5.18 -1.61
CA LYS A 46 22.04 5.07 -0.15
C LYS A 46 21.66 6.37 0.58
N GLN A 47 22.07 7.53 0.05
CA GLN A 47 21.75 8.82 0.64
C GLN A 47 20.26 9.15 0.52
N LYS A 48 19.64 8.81 -0.61
CA LYS A 48 18.20 9.04 -0.82
C LYS A 48 17.34 8.13 0.06
N LEU A 49 17.77 6.88 0.28
CA LEU A 49 17.12 5.97 1.23
C LEU A 49 17.19 6.51 2.66
N ASP A 50 18.33 7.05 3.07
CA ASP A 50 18.47 7.70 4.38
C ASP A 50 17.54 8.92 4.52
N GLN A 51 17.40 9.72 3.47
CA GLN A 51 16.43 10.84 3.44
C GLN A 51 14.96 10.39 3.49
N LEU A 52 14.66 9.17 3.05
CA LEU A 52 13.33 8.57 3.12
C LEU A 52 13.16 7.64 4.32
N SER A 53 14.01 7.76 5.34
CA SER A 53 13.82 7.03 6.59
C SER A 53 12.44 7.31 7.17
N GLY A 54 11.67 6.25 7.46
CA GLY A 54 10.32 6.37 8.01
C GLY A 54 9.22 6.56 6.95
N VAL A 55 9.55 6.58 5.66
CA VAL A 55 8.56 6.74 4.56
C VAL A 55 7.50 5.65 4.58
N GLU A 56 7.85 4.44 5.03
CA GLU A 56 6.96 3.30 5.18
C GLU A 56 5.76 3.58 6.09
N ASN A 57 5.93 4.44 7.11
CA ASN A 57 4.89 4.88 8.04
C ASN A 57 3.95 5.93 7.44
N GLN A 58 4.39 6.59 6.36
CA GLN A 58 3.67 7.68 5.72
C GLN A 58 2.95 7.24 4.45
N VAL A 59 2.99 5.94 4.13
CA VAL A 59 2.22 5.37 3.02
C VAL A 59 0.77 5.23 3.46
N TRP A 60 -0.15 5.66 2.59
CA TRP A 60 -1.58 5.61 2.85
C TRP A 60 -2.38 5.07 1.67
N LEU A 61 -3.57 4.54 1.97
CA LEU A 61 -4.64 4.21 1.04
C LEU A 61 -5.87 5.10 1.31
N GLN A 62 -6.66 5.39 0.28
CA GLN A 62 -7.90 6.14 0.41
C GLN A 62 -8.97 5.59 -0.53
N VAL A 63 -10.15 5.28 0.00
CA VAL A 63 -11.32 4.83 -0.79
C VAL A 63 -12.25 6.02 -0.99
N GLY A 64 -12.33 6.55 -2.20
CA GLY A 64 -13.12 7.74 -2.52
C GLY A 64 -12.71 8.93 -1.66
N GLU A 65 -13.68 9.47 -0.91
CA GLU A 65 -13.49 10.61 0.00
C GLU A 65 -13.39 10.20 1.48
N ASN A 66 -13.31 8.89 1.78
CA ASN A 66 -13.09 8.43 3.15
C ASN A 66 -11.75 8.92 3.71
N ASP A 67 -11.58 8.81 5.02
CA ASP A 67 -10.31 9.08 5.68
C ASP A 67 -9.17 8.21 5.11
N ARG A 68 -7.96 8.75 5.14
CA ARG A 68 -6.77 8.00 4.73
C ARG A 68 -6.42 6.94 5.76
N VAL A 69 -6.11 5.75 5.27
CA VAL A 69 -5.62 4.64 6.08
C VAL A 69 -4.12 4.55 5.88
N PHE A 70 -3.37 4.86 6.92
CA PHE A 70 -1.91 4.71 6.94
C PHE A 70 -1.52 3.26 7.26
N SER A 71 -0.29 2.88 6.91
CA SER A 71 0.23 1.57 7.25
C SER A 71 0.33 1.40 8.78
N ALA A 72 -0.21 0.31 9.32
CA ALA A 72 -0.30 0.07 10.76
C ALA A 72 0.80 -0.86 11.30
N LEU A 73 1.17 -1.87 10.51
CA LEU A 73 2.25 -2.81 10.81
C LEU A 73 3.22 -2.83 9.66
N GLN A 74 4.50 -2.96 9.99
CA GLN A 74 5.59 -2.97 9.04
C GLN A 74 6.62 -4.03 9.41
N GLU A 75 6.98 -4.85 8.43
CA GLU A 75 8.11 -5.77 8.56
C GLU A 75 9.17 -5.40 7.53
N ASN A 76 10.41 -5.23 7.98
CA ASN A 76 11.54 -5.03 7.10
C ASN A 76 11.87 -6.38 6.44
N LEU A 77 11.71 -6.45 5.12
CA LEU A 77 12.02 -7.66 4.36
C LEU A 77 13.48 -7.65 3.92
N GLU A 78 13.87 -6.60 3.21
CA GLU A 78 15.20 -6.38 2.67
C GLU A 78 15.47 -4.87 2.59
N GLN A 79 16.67 -4.49 2.16
CA GLN A 79 17.02 -3.09 1.93
C GLN A 79 16.01 -2.42 0.98
N SER A 80 15.32 -1.39 1.44
CA SER A 80 14.33 -0.61 0.66
C SER A 80 13.03 -1.36 0.34
N GLN A 81 12.75 -2.48 1.03
CA GLN A 81 11.51 -3.23 0.90
C GLN A 81 10.85 -3.50 2.25
N TYR A 82 9.56 -3.23 2.33
CA TYR A 82 8.78 -3.34 3.56
C TYR A 82 7.43 -4.02 3.29
N SER A 83 7.05 -4.96 4.14
CA SER A 83 5.65 -5.42 4.21
C SER A 83 4.84 -4.35 4.92
N LEU A 84 3.74 -3.89 4.32
CA LEU A 84 2.80 -2.93 4.91
C LEU A 84 1.44 -3.59 5.11
N TYR A 85 0.78 -3.24 6.21
CA TYR A 85 -0.58 -3.66 6.52
C TYR A 85 -1.49 -2.43 6.66
N PHE A 86 -2.62 -2.44 5.97
CA PHE A 86 -3.62 -1.36 5.99
C PHE A 86 -4.95 -1.87 6.52
N ASN A 87 -5.38 -1.34 7.66
CA ASN A 87 -6.65 -1.74 8.27
C ASN A 87 -7.78 -0.88 7.73
N LEU A 88 -8.59 -1.45 6.83
CA LEU A 88 -9.75 -0.77 6.29
C LEU A 88 -10.93 -0.89 7.25
N THR A 89 -11.75 0.15 7.32
CA THR A 89 -13.03 0.06 8.04
C THR A 89 -14.04 -0.73 7.22
N ASN A 90 -15.07 -1.28 7.88
CA ASN A 90 -16.19 -1.94 7.19
C ASN A 90 -16.89 -1.02 6.16
N LEU A 91 -16.90 0.30 6.41
CA LEU A 91 -17.45 1.27 5.46
C LEU A 91 -16.60 1.35 4.19
N MET A 92 -15.28 1.50 4.35
CA MET A 92 -14.33 1.56 3.23
C MET A 92 -14.35 0.26 2.40
N LEU A 93 -14.51 -0.90 3.05
CA LEU A 93 -14.64 -2.18 2.36
C LEU A 93 -15.90 -2.23 1.49
N LYS A 94 -17.05 -1.81 2.03
CA LYS A 94 -18.31 -1.74 1.27
C LYS A 94 -18.22 -0.76 0.11
N ASP A 95 -17.60 0.38 0.31
CA ASP A 95 -17.38 1.37 -0.74
C ASP A 95 -16.49 0.80 -1.85
N LEU A 96 -15.39 0.15 -1.47
CA LEU A 96 -14.48 -0.49 -2.42
C LEU A 96 -15.19 -1.62 -3.20
N GLN A 97 -16.00 -2.45 -2.53
CA GLN A 97 -16.85 -3.48 -3.15
C GLN A 97 -17.91 -2.89 -4.09
N SER A 98 -18.41 -1.70 -3.78
CA SER A 98 -19.36 -0.96 -4.62
C SER A 98 -18.72 -0.29 -5.83
N GLY A 99 -17.38 -0.38 -5.96
CA GLY A 99 -16.62 0.16 -7.07
C GLY A 99 -16.19 1.62 -6.87
N ILE A 100 -16.21 2.13 -5.64
CA ILE A 100 -15.62 3.43 -5.33
C ILE A 100 -14.11 3.38 -5.57
N THR A 101 -13.59 4.45 -6.16
CA THR A 101 -12.20 4.56 -6.59
C THR A 101 -11.23 4.43 -5.41
N LEU A 102 -10.18 3.63 -5.60
CA LEU A 102 -9.07 3.51 -4.65
C LEU A 102 -7.91 4.42 -5.08
N PHE A 103 -7.29 5.08 -4.10
CA PHE A 103 -6.07 5.85 -4.25
C PHE A 103 -5.02 5.36 -3.27
N ALA A 104 -3.75 5.61 -3.59
CA ALA A 104 -2.65 5.46 -2.66
C ALA A 104 -1.75 6.69 -2.71
N GLY A 105 -0.92 6.85 -1.69
CA GLY A 105 0.10 7.88 -1.69
C GLY A 105 1.06 7.76 -0.54
N VAL A 106 1.96 8.72 -0.48
CA VAL A 106 2.93 8.91 0.58
C VAL A 106 2.88 10.35 1.03
N GLU A 107 2.83 10.58 2.34
CA GLU A 107 2.90 11.92 2.94
C GLU A 107 4.18 12.07 3.76
N HIS A 108 5.32 12.08 3.07
CA HIS A 108 6.64 12.23 3.69
C HIS A 108 7.25 13.60 3.35
N PRO A 109 7.98 14.28 4.26
CA PRO A 109 8.58 15.59 3.99
C PRO A 109 9.45 15.65 2.73
N TYR A 110 10.12 14.55 2.41
CA TYR A 110 10.97 14.40 1.22
C TYR A 110 10.29 13.63 0.07
N TYR A 111 9.05 13.17 0.25
CA TYR A 111 8.29 12.45 -0.76
C TYR A 111 6.78 12.53 -0.50
N ASN A 112 6.14 13.60 -0.97
CA ASN A 112 4.70 13.80 -0.86
C ASN A 112 4.03 13.65 -2.23
N VAL A 113 3.56 12.43 -2.54
CA VAL A 113 3.03 12.06 -3.85
C VAL A 113 1.82 11.15 -3.69
N ARG A 114 0.78 11.40 -4.49
CA ARG A 114 -0.36 10.47 -4.63
C ARG A 114 -0.42 9.85 -6.02
N THR A 115 -1.03 8.67 -6.10
CA THR A 115 -1.34 8.03 -7.37
C THR A 115 -2.49 8.73 -8.08
N GLN A 116 -2.63 8.45 -9.38
CA GLN A 116 -3.94 8.55 -10.03
C GLN A 116 -4.88 7.46 -9.48
N GLU A 117 -6.11 7.44 -9.99
CA GLU A 117 -7.08 6.39 -9.70
C GLU A 117 -6.45 5.01 -9.93
N ILE A 118 -6.47 4.16 -8.91
CA ILE A 118 -6.02 2.78 -9.05
C ILE A 118 -7.02 2.06 -9.95
N PRO A 119 -6.56 1.34 -10.99
CA PRO A 119 -7.45 0.66 -11.92
C PRO A 119 -8.41 -0.29 -11.21
N ARG A 120 -9.66 -0.31 -11.68
CA ARG A 120 -10.71 -1.15 -11.10
C ARG A 120 -10.34 -2.64 -11.09
N THR A 121 -9.56 -3.09 -12.08
CA THR A 121 -9.04 -4.46 -12.13
C THR A 121 -8.17 -4.82 -10.93
N VAL A 122 -7.46 -3.85 -10.34
CA VAL A 122 -6.68 -4.05 -9.11
C VAL A 122 -7.62 -4.04 -7.91
N SER A 123 -8.47 -3.01 -7.76
CA SER A 123 -9.38 -2.90 -6.61
C SER A 123 -10.36 -4.08 -6.49
N ASP A 124 -10.95 -4.52 -7.60
CA ASP A 124 -11.86 -5.68 -7.64
C ASP A 124 -11.12 -6.97 -7.26
N SER A 125 -9.82 -7.06 -7.59
CA SER A 125 -9.00 -8.19 -7.19
C SER A 125 -8.69 -8.18 -5.69
N LEU A 126 -8.59 -7.00 -5.07
CA LEU A 126 -8.38 -6.86 -3.63
C LEU A 126 -9.65 -7.18 -2.83
N THR A 127 -10.81 -6.72 -3.28
CA THR A 127 -12.09 -6.99 -2.60
C THR A 127 -12.45 -8.47 -2.58
N GLN A 128 -12.04 -9.24 -3.60
CA GLN A 128 -12.19 -10.69 -3.62
C GLN A 128 -11.42 -11.41 -2.51
N ASP A 129 -10.30 -10.86 -2.04
CA ASP A 129 -9.51 -11.46 -0.96
C ASP A 129 -10.10 -11.11 0.42
N LEU A 130 -10.78 -9.97 0.53
CA LEU A 130 -11.41 -9.45 1.76
C LEU A 130 -12.82 -9.98 2.02
N SER A 131 -13.41 -10.69 1.06
CA SER A 131 -14.80 -11.18 1.13
C SER A 131 -14.89 -12.71 1.30
N LYS A 132 -13.81 -13.34 1.76
CA LYS A 132 -13.70 -14.80 1.93
C LYS A 132 -14.01 -15.26 3.34
#